data_AF-C6TMY8-F1
#
_entry.id   AF-C6TMY8-F1
#
_cell.length_a   1.000
_cell.length_b   1.000
_cell.length_c   1.000
_cell.angle_alpha   90.00
_cell.angle_beta   90.00
_cell.angle_gamma   90.00
#
_symmetry.space_group_name_H-M   'P 1'
#
loop_
_entity.id
_entity.type
_entity.pdbx_description
1 polymer ?
#
loop_
_entity_poly.entity_id
_entity_poly.type
_entity_poly.pdbx_seq_one_letter_code
_entity_poly.pdbx_strand_id
1 'polypeptide(L)'
;MTNVLTALKKLGLHKKIKVSSTHSLGVLSRSFPPSAGAFNSSHAHFLKPMLEFLAENQSPFMIDIYPYYAYRDSRSKVSLDYALFEASSEVIDPNTGLLYTNMFDAQIDAIYFALMALNSRTIKVMVTETGWPSKGSPKEIAATPDNAQTYNTNLIRHVINNTGTPAKPGEELDVYIFSLFNENRKPGMESERNWGLFYPDQTSVYSLDFTGRGAVDMTTEANITRSNGTTWCIASSKASQIDLQNAIDWACGPGNVDCTAIQPSQPCFEPDNLASHASFAFNSYYQQNGASDVACSFGGTGVTVDKDPSMFITTHHKYCI
;
A
#
# COMPACT_ATOMS: atom_id res chain seq x y z
N MET A 1 25.26 8.72 -21.48
CA MET A 1 25.63 8.97 -20.07
C MET A 1 26.92 9.78 -19.95
N THR A 2 28.05 9.33 -20.54
CA THR A 2 29.36 10.01 -20.43
C THR A 2 29.36 11.50 -20.77
N ASN A 3 28.76 11.91 -21.89
CA ASN A 3 28.73 13.32 -22.29
C ASN A 3 27.99 14.21 -21.29
N VAL A 4 26.87 13.72 -20.74
CA VAL A 4 26.08 14.42 -19.71
C VAL A 4 26.91 14.57 -18.43
N LEU A 5 27.56 13.50 -17.99
CA LEU A 5 28.46 13.54 -16.82
C LEU A 5 29.64 14.51 -17.03
N THR A 6 30.24 14.52 -18.22
CA THR A 6 31.32 15.46 -18.56
C THR A 6 30.86 16.91 -18.45
N ALA A 7 29.65 17.23 -18.92
CA ALA A 7 29.08 18.57 -18.77
C ALA A 7 28.84 18.92 -17.29
N LEU A 8 28.29 18.00 -16.50
CA LEU A 8 28.09 18.20 -15.06
C LEU A 8 29.41 18.33 -14.29
N LYS A 9 30.46 17.62 -14.70
CA LYS A 9 31.82 17.76 -14.12
C LYS A 9 32.40 19.15 -14.39
N LYS A 10 32.26 19.68 -15.61
CA LYS A 10 32.72 21.04 -15.97
C LYS A 10 32.08 22.12 -15.10
N LEU A 11 30.83 21.92 -14.69
CA LEU A 11 30.08 22.85 -13.83
C LEU A 11 30.21 22.54 -12.33
N GLY A 12 30.96 21.50 -11.93
CA GLY A 12 31.07 21.08 -10.53
C GLY A 12 29.79 20.45 -9.93
N LEU A 13 28.82 20.07 -10.77
CA LEU A 13 27.49 19.59 -10.34
C LEU A 13 27.40 18.06 -10.19
N HIS A 14 28.33 17.29 -10.75
CA HIS A 14 28.31 15.81 -10.79
C HIS A 14 28.20 15.09 -9.43
N LYS A 15 28.53 15.77 -8.31
CA LYS A 15 28.34 15.21 -6.96
C LYS A 15 26.89 15.33 -6.47
N LYS A 16 26.14 16.33 -6.96
CA LYS A 16 24.75 16.62 -6.60
C LYS A 16 23.76 16.04 -7.61
N ILE A 17 24.10 16.08 -8.89
CA ILE A 17 23.28 15.57 -10.00
C ILE A 17 23.94 14.30 -10.52
N LYS A 18 23.36 13.15 -10.18
CA LYS A 18 23.82 11.83 -10.63
C LYS A 18 23.28 11.50 -12.02
N VAL A 19 24.04 10.73 -12.80
CA VAL A 19 23.64 10.31 -14.15
C VAL A 19 23.36 8.82 -14.11
N SER A 20 22.14 8.43 -14.48
CA SER A 20 21.74 7.03 -14.59
C SER A 20 20.82 6.81 -15.80
N SER A 21 20.22 5.64 -15.91
CA SER A 21 19.21 5.26 -16.90
C SER A 21 18.17 4.37 -16.22
N THR A 22 16.88 4.60 -16.49
CA THR A 22 15.81 3.71 -16.01
C THR A 22 15.71 2.44 -16.86
N HIS A 23 15.23 1.37 -16.25
CA HIS A 23 14.99 0.07 -16.86
C HIS A 23 13.66 -0.48 -16.36
N SER A 24 12.98 -1.27 -17.18
CA SER A 24 11.90 -2.13 -16.67
C SER A 24 12.47 -3.39 -16.03
N LEU A 25 11.67 -4.06 -15.21
CA LEU A 25 12.05 -5.36 -14.62
C LEU A 25 12.35 -6.45 -15.68
N GLY A 26 11.92 -6.24 -16.93
CA GLY A 26 12.25 -7.10 -18.07
C GLY A 26 13.75 -7.16 -18.43
N VAL A 27 14.57 -6.31 -17.81
CA VAL A 27 16.04 -6.42 -17.87
C VAL A 27 16.56 -7.72 -17.24
N LEU A 28 15.76 -8.33 -16.35
CA LEU A 28 16.03 -9.63 -15.75
C LEU A 28 15.55 -10.78 -16.64
N SER A 29 16.35 -11.84 -16.73
CA SER A 29 15.91 -13.13 -17.28
C SER A 29 15.20 -14.00 -16.25
N ARG A 30 15.46 -13.74 -14.96
CA ARG A 30 14.89 -14.45 -13.83
C ARG A 30 14.76 -13.50 -12.65
N SER A 31 13.62 -13.54 -11.98
CA SER A 31 13.32 -12.77 -10.77
C SER A 31 12.68 -13.61 -9.66
N PHE A 32 12.39 -14.89 -9.91
CA PHE A 32 11.83 -15.81 -8.92
C PHE A 32 12.61 -17.14 -8.87
N PRO A 33 12.95 -17.64 -7.66
CA PRO A 33 12.90 -16.89 -6.39
C PRO A 33 13.85 -15.68 -6.43
N PRO A 34 13.68 -14.65 -5.57
CA PRO A 34 14.49 -13.42 -5.62
C PRO A 34 16.01 -13.67 -5.63
N SER A 35 16.49 -14.63 -4.84
CA SER A 35 17.89 -15.07 -4.79
C SER A 35 18.46 -15.58 -6.11
N ALA A 36 17.60 -16.02 -7.03
CA ALA A 36 17.96 -16.44 -8.38
C ALA A 36 17.91 -15.29 -9.39
N GLY A 37 17.71 -14.05 -8.92
CA GLY A 37 17.71 -12.83 -9.71
C GLY A 37 18.93 -12.75 -10.64
N ALA A 38 18.69 -12.61 -11.94
CA ALA A 38 19.76 -12.57 -12.95
C ALA A 38 19.40 -11.70 -14.14
N PHE A 39 20.30 -10.78 -14.51
CA PHE A 39 20.18 -10.00 -15.73
C PHE A 39 20.14 -10.89 -16.96
N ASN A 40 19.36 -10.49 -17.96
CA ASN A 40 19.30 -11.19 -19.23
C ASN A 40 20.63 -11.02 -19.99
N SER A 41 21.30 -12.13 -20.30
CA SER A 41 22.62 -12.11 -20.96
C SER A 41 22.61 -11.46 -22.34
N SER A 42 21.46 -11.43 -23.03
CA SER A 42 21.32 -10.71 -24.31
C SER A 42 21.55 -9.18 -24.17
N HIS A 43 21.37 -8.64 -22.96
CA HIS A 43 21.58 -7.24 -22.62
C HIS A 43 23.01 -6.94 -22.11
N ALA A 44 23.86 -7.95 -21.98
CA ALA A 44 25.19 -7.81 -21.36
C ALA A 44 26.08 -6.75 -22.06
N HIS A 45 25.91 -6.57 -23.37
CA HIS A 45 26.69 -5.64 -24.17
C HIS A 45 26.52 -4.17 -23.73
N PHE A 46 25.36 -3.79 -23.20
CA PHE A 46 25.14 -2.45 -22.64
C PHE A 46 25.14 -2.46 -21.12
N LEU A 47 24.64 -3.52 -20.47
CA LEU A 47 24.54 -3.58 -19.01
C LEU A 47 25.91 -3.54 -18.34
N LYS A 48 26.89 -4.32 -18.81
CA LYS A 48 28.23 -4.36 -18.18
C LYS A 48 28.90 -2.97 -18.15
N PRO A 49 29.12 -2.28 -19.30
CA PRO A 49 29.75 -0.96 -19.27
C PRO A 49 28.90 0.09 -18.55
N MET A 50 27.57 -0.06 -18.53
CA MET A 50 26.71 0.82 -17.76
C MET A 50 26.89 0.62 -16.25
N LEU A 51 26.92 -0.62 -15.75
CA LEU A 51 27.12 -0.91 -14.32
C LEU A 51 28.50 -0.42 -13.85
N GLU A 52 29.54 -0.59 -14.67
CA GLU A 52 30.87 -0.01 -14.42
C GLU A 52 30.79 1.52 -14.29
N PHE A 53 30.13 2.19 -15.24
CA PHE A 53 29.91 3.63 -15.19
C PHE A 53 29.16 4.07 -13.91
N LEU A 54 28.11 3.34 -13.51
CA LEU A 54 27.33 3.66 -12.31
C LEU A 54 28.16 3.50 -11.04
N ALA A 55 28.92 2.41 -10.93
CA ALA A 55 29.79 2.14 -9.79
C ALA A 55 30.89 3.20 -9.65
N GLU A 56 31.61 3.53 -10.73
CA GLU A 56 32.68 4.54 -10.74
C GLU A 56 32.19 5.93 -10.31
N ASN A 57 30.93 6.26 -10.61
CA ASN A 57 30.38 7.59 -10.39
C ASN A 57 29.39 7.66 -9.22
N GLN A 58 29.26 6.56 -8.46
CA GLN A 58 28.31 6.41 -7.34
C GLN A 58 26.90 6.87 -7.76
N SER A 59 26.45 6.38 -8.90
CA SER A 59 25.11 6.65 -9.45
C SER A 59 24.22 5.43 -9.25
N PRO A 60 22.92 5.63 -9.00
CA PRO A 60 22.02 4.51 -8.69
C PRO A 60 21.70 3.70 -9.94
N PHE A 61 21.32 2.44 -9.77
CA PHE A 61 20.60 1.67 -10.77
C PHE A 61 19.11 2.02 -10.66
N MET A 62 18.57 2.70 -11.67
CA MET A 62 17.17 3.10 -11.72
C MET A 62 16.32 2.00 -12.36
N ILE A 63 15.19 1.68 -11.72
CA ILE A 63 14.31 0.58 -12.11
C ILE A 63 12.83 0.96 -11.91
N ASP A 64 12.00 0.57 -12.87
CA ASP A 64 10.55 0.66 -12.79
C ASP A 64 9.99 -0.70 -12.30
N ILE A 65 9.25 -0.67 -11.18
CA ILE A 65 8.78 -1.85 -10.45
C ILE A 65 7.26 -1.82 -10.35
N TYR A 66 6.60 -2.86 -10.87
CA TYR A 66 5.14 -2.93 -10.92
C TYR A 66 4.63 -4.32 -10.52
N PRO A 67 4.32 -4.55 -9.23
CA PRO A 67 3.63 -5.75 -8.76
C PRO A 67 2.30 -6.00 -9.49
N TYR A 68 1.60 -4.93 -9.89
CA TYR A 68 0.38 -5.01 -10.71
C TYR A 68 0.55 -5.90 -11.94
N TYR A 69 1.65 -5.76 -12.70
CA TYR A 69 1.83 -6.55 -13.93
C TYR A 69 2.11 -8.02 -13.63
N ALA A 70 2.87 -8.32 -12.57
CA ALA A 70 3.10 -9.70 -12.16
C ALA A 70 1.82 -10.38 -11.68
N TYR A 71 0.96 -9.68 -10.94
CA TYR A 71 -0.39 -10.16 -10.61
C TYR A 71 -1.23 -10.35 -11.87
N ARG A 72 -1.34 -9.32 -12.73
CA ARG A 72 -2.15 -9.34 -13.97
C ARG A 72 -1.79 -10.53 -14.86
N ASP A 73 -0.50 -10.79 -15.04
CA ASP A 73 0.00 -11.80 -15.98
C ASP A 73 0.08 -13.20 -15.36
N SER A 74 -0.04 -13.35 -14.05
CA SER A 74 0.11 -14.63 -13.35
C SER A 74 -0.80 -14.78 -12.11
N ARG A 75 -2.08 -14.41 -12.23
CA ARG A 75 -3.09 -14.45 -11.15
C ARG A 75 -3.22 -15.79 -10.40
N SER A 76 -2.88 -16.91 -11.04
CA SER A 76 -2.93 -18.24 -10.42
C SER A 76 -1.71 -18.55 -9.54
N LYS A 77 -0.65 -17.74 -9.63
CA LYS A 77 0.61 -17.90 -8.91
C LYS A 77 0.93 -16.72 -7.98
N VAL A 78 0.36 -15.56 -8.28
CA VAL A 78 0.55 -14.32 -7.53
C VAL A 78 -0.80 -13.95 -6.92
N SER A 79 -0.89 -14.01 -5.58
CA SER A 79 -2.07 -13.52 -4.87
C SER A 79 -2.15 -12.00 -4.98
N LEU A 80 -3.38 -11.47 -4.94
CA LEU A 80 -3.60 -10.02 -4.94
C LEU A 80 -3.00 -9.38 -3.69
N ASP A 81 -3.23 -10.01 -2.53
CA ASP A 81 -2.74 -9.57 -1.23
C ASP A 81 -1.22 -9.37 -1.21
N TYR A 82 -0.46 -10.32 -1.77
CA TYR A 82 1.00 -10.22 -1.88
C TYR A 82 1.46 -9.05 -2.75
N ALA A 83 0.70 -8.72 -3.80
CA ALA A 83 0.98 -7.60 -4.68
C ALA A 83 0.56 -6.25 -4.06
N LEU A 84 -0.35 -6.25 -3.08
CA LEU A 84 -0.90 -5.08 -2.39
C LEU A 84 -0.28 -4.81 -1.00
N PHE A 85 0.76 -5.54 -0.60
CA PHE A 85 1.38 -5.47 0.74
C PHE A 85 0.46 -5.90 1.90
N GLU A 86 -0.53 -6.75 1.63
CA GLU A 86 -1.45 -7.23 2.66
C GLU A 86 -0.89 -8.46 3.39
N ALA A 87 -1.12 -8.51 4.70
CA ALA A 87 -0.44 -9.43 5.63
C ALA A 87 -0.81 -10.92 5.47
N SER A 88 -1.80 -11.24 4.65
CA SER A 88 -2.33 -12.60 4.44
C SER A 88 -1.47 -13.46 3.51
N SER A 89 -0.36 -12.94 2.97
CA SER A 89 0.47 -13.68 2.03
C SER A 89 1.97 -13.58 2.31
N GLU A 90 2.60 -14.74 2.36
CA GLU A 90 4.03 -14.91 2.64
C GLU A 90 4.68 -15.81 1.58
N VAL A 91 5.85 -15.41 1.09
CA VAL A 91 6.64 -16.17 0.13
C VAL A 91 8.06 -16.33 0.67
N ILE A 92 8.46 -17.58 0.88
CA ILE A 92 9.82 -17.90 1.34
C ILE A 92 10.71 -18.17 0.13
N ASP A 93 11.84 -17.48 0.06
CA ASP A 93 12.90 -17.81 -0.89
C ASP A 93 13.58 -19.12 -0.47
N PRO A 94 13.54 -20.18 -1.29
CA PRO A 94 14.03 -21.50 -0.92
C PRO A 94 15.56 -21.59 -0.82
N ASN A 95 16.30 -20.65 -1.42
CA ASN A 95 17.76 -20.69 -1.40
C ASN A 95 18.35 -19.90 -0.22
N THR A 96 17.69 -18.84 0.22
CA THR A 96 18.19 -17.95 1.28
C THR A 96 17.40 -18.06 2.58
N GLY A 97 16.17 -18.58 2.53
CA GLY A 97 15.25 -18.58 3.67
C GLY A 97 14.63 -17.21 3.97
N LEU A 98 14.86 -16.20 3.12
CA LEU A 98 14.27 -14.88 3.29
C LEU A 98 12.75 -14.94 3.10
N LEU A 99 12.03 -14.33 4.03
CA LEU A 99 10.58 -14.21 4.00
C LEU A 99 10.19 -12.90 3.33
N TYR A 100 9.41 -12.99 2.27
CA TYR A 100 8.82 -11.85 1.57
C TYR A 100 7.34 -11.78 1.87
N THR A 101 6.90 -10.73 2.56
CA THR A 101 5.48 -10.45 2.84
C THR A 101 4.81 -9.62 1.76
N ASN A 102 5.59 -9.07 0.83
CA ASN A 102 5.08 -8.32 -0.31
C ASN A 102 5.96 -8.54 -1.56
N MET A 103 5.37 -8.35 -2.74
CA MET A 103 6.03 -8.55 -4.02
C MET A 103 7.04 -7.45 -4.37
N PHE A 104 6.82 -6.23 -3.88
CA PHE A 104 7.70 -5.09 -4.15
C PHE A 104 9.12 -5.37 -3.65
N ASP A 105 9.25 -5.84 -2.41
CA ASP A 105 10.52 -6.26 -1.81
C ASP A 105 11.17 -7.40 -2.59
N ALA A 106 10.39 -8.39 -3.00
CA ALA A 106 10.90 -9.51 -3.78
C ALA A 106 11.45 -9.09 -5.15
N GLN A 107 10.80 -8.11 -5.80
CA GLN A 107 11.26 -7.56 -7.08
C GLN A 107 12.55 -6.73 -6.91
N ILE A 108 12.67 -5.94 -5.84
CA ILE A 108 13.89 -5.20 -5.52
C ILE A 108 15.04 -6.17 -5.19
N ASP A 109 14.78 -7.16 -4.36
CA ASP A 109 15.82 -8.13 -3.97
C ASP A 109 16.31 -8.95 -5.17
N ALA A 110 15.43 -9.29 -6.11
CA ALA A 110 15.86 -9.90 -7.37
C ALA A 110 16.88 -9.04 -8.13
N ILE A 111 16.75 -7.71 -8.08
CA ILE A 111 17.74 -6.79 -8.65
C ILE A 111 19.02 -6.77 -7.81
N TYR A 112 18.93 -6.73 -6.48
CA TYR A 112 20.11 -6.79 -5.61
C TYR A 112 20.92 -8.08 -5.82
N PHE A 113 20.26 -9.23 -5.93
CA PHE A 113 20.92 -10.51 -6.24
C PHE A 113 21.53 -10.52 -7.65
N ALA A 114 20.86 -9.95 -8.65
CA ALA A 114 21.41 -9.82 -10.00
C ALA A 114 22.66 -8.92 -10.05
N LEU A 115 22.65 -7.79 -9.34
CA LEU A 115 23.82 -6.91 -9.18
C LEU A 115 24.95 -7.62 -8.42
N MET A 116 24.61 -8.39 -7.39
CA MET A 116 25.56 -9.19 -6.61
C MET A 116 26.30 -10.21 -7.47
N ALA A 117 25.58 -10.90 -8.36
CA ALA A 117 26.14 -11.88 -9.29
C ALA A 117 27.13 -11.26 -10.30
N LEU A 118 27.03 -9.96 -10.58
CA LEU A 118 27.96 -9.21 -11.43
C LEU A 118 28.99 -8.38 -10.64
N ASN A 119 29.18 -8.65 -9.34
CA ASN A 119 30.09 -7.92 -8.46
C ASN A 119 29.79 -6.40 -8.36
N SER A 120 28.56 -5.98 -8.63
CA SER A 120 28.13 -4.58 -8.61
C SER A 120 27.33 -4.22 -7.34
N ARG A 121 27.72 -4.81 -6.20
CA ARG A 121 26.99 -4.74 -4.91
C ARG A 121 26.91 -3.34 -4.30
N THR A 122 27.81 -2.43 -4.70
CA THR A 122 27.91 -1.06 -4.19
C THR A 122 26.93 -0.10 -4.87
N ILE A 123 26.31 -0.52 -5.98
CA ILE A 123 25.33 0.30 -6.69
C ILE A 123 24.02 0.27 -5.90
N LYS A 124 23.55 1.46 -5.49
CA LYS A 124 22.23 1.63 -4.88
C LYS A 124 21.13 1.42 -5.91
N VAL A 125 20.00 0.88 -5.50
CA VAL A 125 18.80 0.78 -6.33
C VAL A 125 17.91 1.99 -6.03
N MET A 126 17.28 2.54 -7.07
CA MET A 126 16.28 3.61 -6.99
C MET A 126 15.07 3.20 -7.82
N VAL A 127 13.89 3.22 -7.22
CA VAL A 127 12.65 2.86 -7.91
C VAL A 127 12.08 4.11 -8.57
N THR A 128 12.21 4.22 -9.88
CA THR A 128 11.82 5.42 -10.64
C THR A 128 10.36 5.45 -11.03
N GLU A 129 9.71 4.30 -11.04
CA GLU A 129 8.27 4.21 -11.23
C GLU A 129 7.72 2.99 -10.50
N THR A 130 6.61 3.19 -9.80
CA THR A 130 5.77 2.12 -9.26
C THR A 130 4.36 2.64 -8.98
N GLY A 131 3.34 1.80 -9.07
CA GLY A 131 1.97 2.24 -8.82
C GLY A 131 0.96 1.15 -9.10
N TRP A 132 -0.30 1.54 -9.18
CA TRP A 132 -1.41 0.64 -9.50
C TRP A 132 -2.53 1.42 -10.22
N PRO A 133 -3.11 0.90 -11.31
CA PRO A 133 -4.12 1.63 -12.07
C PRO A 133 -5.48 1.59 -11.37
N SER A 134 -6.19 2.72 -11.38
CA SER A 134 -7.52 2.88 -10.77
C SER A 134 -8.68 2.40 -11.63
N LYS A 135 -8.43 2.16 -12.92
CA LYS A 135 -9.44 1.71 -13.87
C LYS A 135 -8.78 0.98 -15.02
N GLY A 136 -9.38 -0.13 -15.44
CA GLY A 136 -8.93 -0.89 -16.60
C GLY A 136 -10.09 -1.47 -17.39
N SER A 137 -9.74 -2.25 -18.42
CA SER A 137 -10.73 -2.95 -19.24
C SER A 137 -11.42 -4.05 -18.43
N PRO A 138 -12.53 -4.65 -18.91
CA PRO A 138 -13.21 -5.74 -18.19
C PRO A 138 -12.31 -6.96 -17.86
N LYS A 139 -11.16 -7.11 -18.53
CA LYS A 139 -10.17 -8.16 -18.23
C LYS A 139 -9.20 -7.77 -17.12
N GLU A 140 -9.08 -6.49 -16.81
CA GLU A 140 -8.17 -5.88 -15.83
C GLU A 140 -8.88 -5.65 -14.49
N ILE A 141 -9.51 -6.71 -13.97
CA ILE A 141 -10.43 -6.66 -12.83
C ILE A 141 -9.85 -6.08 -11.53
N ALA A 142 -8.52 -6.06 -11.38
CA ALA A 142 -7.87 -5.51 -10.21
C ALA A 142 -7.48 -4.03 -10.38
N ALA A 143 -7.67 -3.45 -11.57
CA ALA A 143 -7.51 -2.02 -11.79
C ALA A 143 -8.76 -1.29 -11.27
N THR A 144 -8.79 -1.05 -9.96
CA THR A 144 -9.89 -0.38 -9.25
C THR A 144 -9.34 0.74 -8.38
N PRO A 145 -10.13 1.78 -8.05
CA PRO A 145 -9.67 2.84 -7.15
C PRO A 145 -9.25 2.28 -5.79
N ASP A 146 -9.98 1.29 -5.26
CA ASP A 146 -9.68 0.66 -3.96
C ASP A 146 -8.33 -0.08 -3.97
N ASN A 147 -8.01 -0.85 -5.01
CA ASN A 147 -6.71 -1.52 -5.06
C ASN A 147 -5.58 -0.51 -5.29
N ALA A 148 -5.85 0.55 -6.06
CA ALA A 148 -4.86 1.61 -6.30
C ALA A 148 -4.55 2.42 -5.03
N GLN A 149 -5.59 2.72 -4.25
CA GLN A 149 -5.50 3.25 -2.90
C GLN A 149 -4.61 2.39 -2.02
N THR A 150 -4.96 1.11 -1.90
CA THR A 150 -4.31 0.17 -1.00
C THR A 150 -2.84 0.05 -1.35
N TYR A 151 -2.52 -0.16 -2.63
CA TYR A 151 -1.14 -0.26 -3.09
C TYR A 151 -0.32 0.97 -2.73
N ASN A 152 -0.78 2.17 -3.11
CA ASN A 152 0.00 3.39 -2.92
C ASN A 152 0.08 3.80 -1.44
N THR A 153 -0.97 3.57 -0.65
CA THR A 153 -0.96 3.82 0.80
C THR A 153 0.04 2.90 1.50
N ASN A 154 0.01 1.60 1.18
CA ASN A 154 0.89 0.63 1.81
C ASN A 154 2.34 0.81 1.36
N LEU A 155 2.57 1.17 0.09
CA LEU A 155 3.89 1.57 -0.41
C LEU A 155 4.45 2.76 0.37
N ILE A 156 3.67 3.84 0.52
CA ILE A 156 4.10 5.03 1.27
C ILE A 156 4.48 4.65 2.70
N ARG A 157 3.64 3.86 3.38
CA ARG A 157 3.90 3.38 4.75
C ARG A 157 5.19 2.54 4.82
N HIS A 158 5.37 1.64 3.87
CA HIS A 158 6.54 0.76 3.80
C HIS A 158 7.84 1.57 3.65
N VAL A 159 7.86 2.56 2.75
CA VAL A 159 9.03 3.40 2.48
C VAL A 159 9.31 4.37 3.64
N ILE A 160 8.29 5.06 4.18
CA ILE A 160 8.49 6.04 5.28
C ILE A 160 8.99 5.38 6.56
N ASN A 161 8.61 4.12 6.81
CA ASN A 161 9.07 3.37 7.96
C ASN A 161 10.54 2.90 7.83
N ASN A 162 11.23 3.18 6.72
CA ASN A 162 12.61 2.79 6.46
C ASN A 162 12.87 1.30 6.74
N THR A 163 11.91 0.45 6.39
CA THR A 163 12.00 -1.00 6.63
C THR A 163 13.08 -1.64 5.74
N GLY A 164 13.30 -1.09 4.55
CA GLY A 164 14.15 -1.70 3.53
C GLY A 164 13.53 -3.00 3.03
N THR A 165 14.34 -3.90 2.50
CA THR A 165 13.90 -5.21 2.02
C THR A 165 14.47 -6.35 2.87
N PRO A 166 13.97 -7.60 2.77
CA PRO A 166 14.53 -8.74 3.48
C PRO A 166 16.04 -8.95 3.25
N ALA A 167 16.56 -8.80 2.03
CA ALA A 167 17.99 -8.93 1.77
C ALA A 167 18.81 -7.70 2.21
N LYS A 168 18.16 -6.55 2.37
CA LYS A 168 18.78 -5.27 2.74
C LYS A 168 17.94 -4.50 3.79
N PRO A 169 17.81 -5.04 5.02
CA PRO A 169 16.98 -4.44 6.05
C PRO A 169 17.53 -3.08 6.46
N GLY A 170 16.64 -2.09 6.57
CA GLY A 170 16.99 -0.72 6.96
C GLY A 170 17.73 0.10 5.89
N GLU A 171 17.95 -0.43 4.67
CA GLU A 171 18.46 0.38 3.56
C GLU A 171 17.33 1.26 3.03
N GLU A 172 17.52 2.59 3.09
CA GLU A 172 16.57 3.57 2.56
C GLU A 172 16.43 3.42 1.04
N LEU A 173 15.18 3.51 0.56
CA LEU A 173 14.82 3.41 -0.84
C LEU A 173 14.22 4.72 -1.34
N ASP A 174 14.83 5.30 -2.36
CA ASP A 174 14.20 6.37 -3.15
C ASP A 174 13.16 5.75 -4.08
N VAL A 175 11.88 6.09 -3.88
CA VAL A 175 10.74 5.52 -4.61
C VAL A 175 9.85 6.63 -5.17
N TYR A 176 9.51 6.53 -6.46
CA TYR A 176 8.65 7.47 -7.15
C TYR A 176 7.35 6.81 -7.59
N ILE A 177 6.22 7.34 -7.13
CA ILE A 177 4.89 6.86 -7.49
C ILE A 177 4.56 7.31 -8.92
N PHE A 178 4.22 6.35 -9.76
CA PHE A 178 3.69 6.55 -11.09
C PHE A 178 2.15 6.50 -11.03
N SER A 179 1.42 7.58 -11.32
CA SER A 179 1.91 8.92 -11.68
C SER A 179 1.02 10.02 -11.10
N LEU A 180 1.37 11.29 -11.30
CA LEU A 180 0.60 12.38 -10.71
C LEU A 180 -0.82 12.48 -11.29
N PHE A 181 -0.98 12.33 -12.61
CA PHE A 181 -2.27 12.52 -13.28
C PHE A 181 -2.64 11.35 -14.19
N ASN A 182 -3.94 11.15 -14.40
CA ASN A 182 -4.44 10.28 -15.47
C ASN A 182 -4.06 10.85 -16.85
N GLU A 183 -3.34 10.06 -17.65
CA GLU A 183 -2.78 10.48 -18.94
C GLU A 183 -3.61 9.96 -20.13
N ASN A 184 -4.67 10.70 -20.49
CA ASN A 184 -5.69 10.26 -21.48
C ASN A 184 -5.17 9.97 -22.91
N ARG A 185 -3.94 10.37 -23.25
CA ARG A 185 -3.31 10.10 -24.56
C ARG A 185 -2.38 8.89 -24.56
N LYS A 186 -2.22 8.19 -23.43
CA LYS A 186 -1.36 7.00 -23.38
C LYS A 186 -1.92 5.89 -24.28
N PRO A 187 -1.07 5.33 -25.18
CA PRO A 187 -1.47 4.20 -26.02
C PRO A 187 -1.60 2.93 -25.17
N GLY A 188 -2.15 1.87 -25.75
CA GLY A 188 -2.25 0.56 -25.10
C GLY A 188 -3.57 0.36 -24.35
N MET A 189 -3.52 -0.53 -23.36
CA MET A 189 -4.70 -0.98 -22.61
C MET A 189 -5.38 0.16 -21.83
N GLU A 190 -6.59 -0.09 -21.35
CA GLU A 190 -7.36 0.92 -20.60
C GLU A 190 -6.67 1.34 -19.30
N SER A 191 -5.98 0.42 -18.62
CA SER A 191 -5.15 0.77 -17.46
C SER A 191 -4.18 1.91 -17.71
N GLU A 192 -3.60 1.98 -18.91
CA GLU A 192 -2.52 2.94 -19.24
C GLU A 192 -2.94 4.40 -19.07
N ARG A 193 -4.24 4.68 -19.10
CA ARG A 193 -4.78 6.05 -18.96
C ARG A 193 -5.21 6.38 -17.53
N ASN A 194 -5.04 5.46 -16.57
CA ASN A 194 -5.68 5.51 -15.26
C ASN A 194 -4.72 5.23 -14.08
N TRP A 195 -3.43 5.55 -14.20
CA TRP A 195 -2.41 5.40 -13.15
C TRP A 195 -2.27 6.61 -12.22
N GLY A 196 -3.00 7.69 -12.50
CA GLY A 196 -2.88 8.95 -11.80
C GLY A 196 -3.39 8.89 -10.36
N LEU A 197 -2.72 9.63 -9.48
CA LEU A 197 -3.24 9.99 -8.16
C LEU A 197 -4.39 11.01 -8.27
N PHE A 198 -4.34 11.85 -9.31
CA PHE A 198 -5.32 12.91 -9.57
C PHE A 198 -5.91 12.80 -10.99
N TYR A 199 -7.14 13.29 -11.13
CA TYR A 199 -7.69 13.62 -12.44
C TYR A 199 -7.05 14.91 -12.98
N PRO A 200 -7.11 15.17 -14.30
CA PRO A 200 -6.53 16.38 -14.89
C PRO A 200 -7.11 17.70 -14.36
N ASP A 201 -8.30 17.66 -13.75
CA ASP A 201 -8.95 18.81 -13.09
C ASP A 201 -8.46 19.02 -11.63
N GLN A 202 -7.44 18.25 -11.21
CA GLN A 202 -6.81 18.28 -9.88
C GLN A 202 -7.65 17.68 -8.75
N THR A 203 -8.82 17.11 -9.05
CA THR A 203 -9.54 16.28 -8.08
C THR A 203 -8.80 14.97 -7.86
N SER A 204 -8.81 14.47 -6.63
CA SER A 204 -8.18 13.19 -6.32
C SER A 204 -8.93 12.06 -7.01
N VAL A 205 -8.22 11.13 -7.65
CA VAL A 205 -8.82 9.84 -8.01
C VAL A 205 -9.17 9.10 -6.73
N TYR A 206 -8.25 9.21 -5.77
CA TYR A 206 -8.35 8.63 -4.45
C TYR A 206 -7.36 9.40 -3.51
N SER A 207 -7.68 9.60 -2.23
CA SER A 207 -6.87 10.25 -1.18
C SER A 207 -5.66 9.46 -0.69
N LEU A 208 -4.51 10.12 -0.54
CA LEU A 208 -3.32 9.50 0.03
C LEU A 208 -2.78 10.32 1.19
N ASP A 209 -2.36 9.64 2.26
CA ASP A 209 -1.54 10.24 3.30
C ASP A 209 -0.05 10.04 2.99
N PHE A 210 0.58 11.10 2.49
CA PHE A 210 2.02 11.11 2.24
C PHE A 210 2.87 11.23 3.51
N THR A 211 2.27 11.44 4.69
CA THR A 211 3.03 11.47 5.95
C THR A 211 3.34 10.07 6.48
N GLY A 212 2.62 9.05 5.99
CA GLY A 212 2.71 7.68 6.48
C GLY A 212 2.25 7.49 7.93
N ARG A 213 1.65 8.54 8.54
CA ARG A 213 1.26 8.57 9.96
C ARG A 213 -0.23 8.32 10.18
N GLY A 214 -1.05 8.30 9.14
CA GLY A 214 -2.48 7.97 9.23
C GLY A 214 -3.05 7.44 7.92
N ALA A 215 -4.00 6.51 8.00
CA ALA A 215 -4.86 6.20 6.86
C ALA A 215 -5.88 7.34 6.71
N VAL A 216 -5.71 8.23 5.72
CA VAL A 216 -6.66 9.31 5.42
C VAL A 216 -7.42 9.03 4.12
N ASP A 217 -8.54 8.34 4.29
CA ASP A 217 -9.89 8.64 3.80
C ASP A 217 -10.11 9.11 2.33
N MET A 218 -10.56 8.18 1.47
CA MET A 218 -11.26 8.45 0.20
C MET A 218 -12.76 8.46 0.44
N THR A 219 -13.40 9.60 0.17
CA THR A 219 -14.25 9.77 -1.02
C THR A 219 -14.90 11.16 -1.00
N THR A 220 -14.81 11.86 -2.13
CA THR A 220 -15.64 13.00 -2.53
C THR A 220 -16.59 12.45 -3.63
N GLU A 221 -17.88 12.74 -3.76
CA GLU A 221 -18.65 13.95 -3.49
C GLU A 221 -20.14 13.61 -3.24
N ALA A 222 -20.74 14.20 -2.21
CA ALA A 222 -22.13 14.64 -2.27
C ALA A 222 -22.23 15.94 -1.45
N ASN A 223 -22.72 17.00 -2.10
CA ASN A 223 -22.99 18.32 -1.54
C ASN A 223 -23.56 18.29 -0.11
N ILE A 224 -22.74 18.48 0.92
CA ILE A 224 -23.23 18.95 2.22
C ILE A 224 -22.15 19.86 2.82
N THR A 225 -22.55 21.09 3.11
CA THR A 225 -21.89 22.01 4.04
C THR A 225 -21.28 21.26 5.22
N ARG A 226 -19.95 21.07 5.25
CA ARG A 226 -19.26 20.47 6.41
C ARG A 226 -19.39 21.39 7.61
N SER A 227 -20.39 21.12 8.44
CA SER A 227 -20.25 21.31 9.89
C SER A 227 -19.28 20.25 10.40
N ASN A 228 -18.27 20.65 11.16
CA ASN A 228 -17.44 19.78 12.00
C ASN A 228 -18.35 18.99 12.98
N GLY A 229 -18.89 17.85 12.55
CA GLY A 229 -19.70 16.97 13.39
C GLY A 229 -18.96 15.68 13.67
N THR A 230 -18.83 15.32 14.95
CA THR A 230 -18.40 13.99 15.40
C THR A 230 -19.40 12.95 14.88
N THR A 231 -18.91 11.81 14.39
CA THR A 231 -19.72 10.65 13.98
C THR A 231 -19.40 9.45 14.88
N TRP A 232 -20.29 8.46 14.92
CA TRP A 232 -20.15 7.25 15.73
C TRP A 232 -20.42 6.00 14.90
N CYS A 233 -19.86 4.87 15.30
CA CYS A 233 -20.15 3.57 14.69
C CYS A 233 -21.02 2.71 15.61
N ILE A 234 -22.16 2.21 15.11
CA ILE A 234 -23.06 1.36 15.88
C ILE A 234 -23.34 0.05 15.16
N ALA A 235 -23.85 -0.94 15.87
CA ALA A 235 -24.29 -2.21 15.28
C ALA A 235 -25.49 -2.00 14.34
N SER A 236 -25.44 -2.64 13.17
CA SER A 236 -26.51 -2.64 12.18
C SER A 236 -27.70 -3.46 12.67
N SER A 237 -28.90 -2.89 12.58
CA SER A 237 -30.15 -3.60 12.89
C SER A 237 -30.45 -4.77 11.94
N LYS A 238 -29.70 -4.89 10.84
CA LYS A 238 -29.82 -5.97 9.85
C LYS A 238 -28.82 -7.11 10.08
N ALA A 239 -27.87 -6.95 11.01
CA ALA A 239 -26.84 -7.95 11.26
C ALA A 239 -27.41 -9.18 11.99
N SER A 240 -26.91 -10.37 11.66
CA SER A 240 -27.26 -11.59 12.38
C SER A 240 -26.54 -11.63 13.73
N GLN A 241 -27.11 -12.35 14.71
CA GLN A 241 -26.45 -12.51 16.02
C GLN A 241 -25.08 -13.20 15.91
N ILE A 242 -24.92 -14.12 14.94
CA ILE A 242 -23.66 -14.84 14.74
C ILE A 242 -22.60 -13.88 14.19
N ASP A 243 -22.95 -13.06 13.21
CA ASP A 243 -22.01 -12.11 12.62
C ASP A 243 -21.63 -11.00 13.62
N LEU A 244 -22.57 -10.55 14.43
CA LEU A 244 -22.30 -9.59 15.51
C LEU A 244 -21.35 -10.16 16.57
N GLN A 245 -21.52 -11.42 16.99
CA GLN A 245 -20.61 -12.05 17.96
C GLN A 245 -19.21 -12.19 17.37
N ASN A 246 -19.08 -12.66 16.13
CA ASN A 246 -17.78 -12.77 15.45
C ASN A 246 -17.08 -11.40 15.34
N ALA A 247 -17.86 -10.35 15.06
CA ALA A 247 -17.34 -8.99 14.95
C ALA A 247 -16.89 -8.43 16.32
N ILE A 248 -17.61 -8.74 17.42
CA ILE A 248 -17.17 -8.42 18.78
C ILE A 248 -15.88 -9.15 19.13
N ASP A 249 -15.82 -10.46 18.89
CA ASP A 249 -14.64 -11.28 19.19
C ASP A 249 -13.41 -10.78 18.44
N TRP A 250 -13.61 -10.34 17.19
CA TRP A 250 -12.57 -9.69 16.42
C TRP A 250 -12.16 -8.33 17.01
N ALA A 251 -13.13 -7.44 17.27
CA ALA A 251 -12.86 -6.09 17.78
C ALA A 251 -12.08 -6.13 19.11
N CYS A 252 -12.54 -6.97 20.04
CA CYS A 252 -11.97 -7.12 21.38
C CYS A 252 -10.69 -7.99 21.41
N GLY A 253 -10.39 -8.70 20.33
CA GLY A 253 -9.20 -9.54 20.19
C GLY A 253 -8.21 -8.92 19.18
N PRO A 254 -8.15 -9.42 17.93
CA PRO A 254 -7.28 -8.87 16.88
C PRO A 254 -7.39 -7.36 16.63
N GLY A 255 -8.59 -6.78 16.79
CA GLY A 255 -8.86 -5.35 16.65
C GLY A 255 -8.35 -4.50 17.82
N ASN A 256 -7.88 -5.13 18.89
CA ASN A 256 -7.23 -4.51 20.05
C ASN A 256 -8.08 -3.44 20.78
N VAL A 257 -9.40 -3.59 20.77
CA VAL A 257 -10.31 -2.76 21.60
C VAL A 257 -10.33 -3.28 23.04
N ASP A 258 -10.22 -2.36 24.00
CA ASP A 258 -10.47 -2.67 25.40
C ASP A 258 -11.98 -2.85 25.67
N CYS A 259 -12.42 -4.10 25.61
CA CYS A 259 -13.80 -4.49 25.89
C CYS A 259 -14.05 -4.86 27.36
N THR A 260 -13.18 -4.46 28.29
CA THR A 260 -13.41 -4.71 29.73
C THR A 260 -14.66 -4.00 30.23
N ALA A 261 -14.96 -2.80 29.71
CA ALA A 261 -16.09 -2.00 30.16
C ALA A 261 -17.47 -2.63 29.90
N ILE A 262 -17.57 -3.59 28.97
CA ILE A 262 -18.80 -4.32 28.61
C ILE A 262 -18.88 -5.72 29.23
N GLN A 263 -18.02 -6.04 30.21
CA GLN A 263 -18.09 -7.31 30.94
C GLN A 263 -19.11 -7.24 32.10
N PRO A 264 -19.62 -8.39 32.61
CA PRO A 264 -20.57 -8.40 33.72
C PRO A 264 -20.08 -7.55 34.91
N SER A 265 -20.99 -6.74 35.46
CA SER A 265 -20.71 -5.79 36.56
C SER A 265 -19.85 -4.56 36.21
N GLN A 266 -19.58 -4.31 34.93
CA GLN A 266 -18.82 -3.13 34.48
C GLN A 266 -19.75 -1.99 34.03
N PRO A 267 -19.26 -0.73 34.01
CA PRO A 267 -20.10 0.45 33.81
C PRO A 267 -20.88 0.49 32.48
N CYS A 268 -20.43 -0.25 31.47
CA CYS A 268 -21.01 -0.27 30.13
C CYS A 268 -21.63 -1.63 29.77
N PHE A 269 -21.86 -2.49 30.76
CA PHE A 269 -22.51 -3.78 30.55
C PHE A 269 -23.99 -3.64 30.16
N GLU A 270 -24.69 -2.64 30.70
CA GLU A 270 -26.11 -2.46 30.42
C GLU A 270 -26.37 -1.50 29.24
N PRO A 271 -27.34 -1.80 28.35
CA PRO A 271 -28.21 -2.97 28.38
C PRO A 271 -27.49 -4.26 27.94
N ASP A 272 -27.71 -5.36 28.68
CA ASP A 272 -27.11 -6.68 28.40
C ASP A 272 -27.70 -7.33 27.13
N ASN A 273 -27.24 -6.85 25.97
CA ASN A 273 -27.56 -7.43 24.69
C ASN A 273 -26.43 -7.22 23.68
N LEU A 274 -26.40 -8.13 22.72
CA LEU A 274 -25.32 -8.22 21.73
C LEU A 274 -25.17 -6.96 20.87
N ALA A 275 -26.27 -6.30 20.50
CA ALA A 275 -26.20 -5.11 19.66
C ALA A 275 -25.60 -3.91 20.41
N SER A 276 -25.88 -3.79 21.72
CA SER A 276 -25.32 -2.73 22.56
C SER A 276 -23.84 -2.97 22.85
N HIS A 277 -23.44 -4.20 23.18
CA HIS A 277 -22.02 -4.55 23.36
C HIS A 277 -21.23 -4.42 22.04
N ALA A 278 -21.81 -4.83 20.91
CA ALA A 278 -21.23 -4.60 19.59
C ALA A 278 -21.06 -3.12 19.29
N SER A 279 -22.07 -2.28 19.56
CA SER A 279 -21.97 -0.84 19.30
C SER A 279 -20.85 -0.17 20.11
N PHE A 280 -20.64 -0.59 21.36
CA PHE A 280 -19.51 -0.13 22.16
C PHE A 280 -18.17 -0.53 21.55
N ALA A 281 -18.01 -1.82 21.22
CA ALA A 281 -16.77 -2.34 20.65
C ALA A 281 -16.47 -1.71 19.28
N PHE A 282 -17.52 -1.55 18.45
CA PHE A 282 -17.43 -0.97 17.13
C PHE A 282 -17.07 0.50 17.19
N ASN A 283 -17.73 1.30 18.04
CA ASN A 283 -17.38 2.71 18.17
C ASN A 283 -15.99 2.88 18.76
N SER A 284 -15.61 2.08 19.76
CA SER A 284 -14.27 2.15 20.35
C SER A 284 -13.20 1.86 19.30
N TYR A 285 -13.37 0.80 18.51
CA TYR A 285 -12.49 0.50 17.37
C TYR A 285 -12.51 1.64 16.35
N TYR A 286 -13.70 2.09 15.95
CA TYR A 286 -13.91 3.14 14.96
C TYR A 286 -13.19 4.42 15.34
N GLN A 287 -13.37 4.92 16.56
CA GLN A 287 -12.70 6.14 17.04
C GLN A 287 -11.17 5.95 17.14
N GLN A 288 -10.71 4.80 17.63
CA GLN A 288 -9.27 4.49 17.68
C GLN A 288 -8.63 4.40 16.30
N ASN A 289 -9.42 3.97 15.30
CA ASN A 289 -8.97 3.75 13.93
C ASN A 289 -9.48 4.86 12.98
N GLY A 290 -9.58 6.08 13.50
CA GLY A 290 -9.72 7.30 12.68
C GLY A 290 -11.14 7.61 12.21
N ALA A 291 -12.16 7.00 12.81
CA ALA A 291 -13.58 7.23 12.53
C ALA A 291 -13.93 7.12 11.03
N SER A 292 -13.42 6.07 10.38
CA SER A 292 -13.64 5.79 8.96
C SER A 292 -14.74 4.76 8.70
N ASP A 293 -15.41 4.82 7.55
CA ASP A 293 -16.46 3.85 7.17
C ASP A 293 -15.95 2.40 7.18
N VAL A 294 -14.67 2.18 6.84
CA VAL A 294 -14.03 0.86 6.90
C VAL A 294 -13.88 0.39 8.35
N ALA A 295 -13.44 1.27 9.24
CA ALA A 295 -13.36 0.96 10.67
C ALA A 295 -14.74 0.73 11.30
N CYS A 296 -15.82 1.15 10.62
CA CYS A 296 -17.20 0.83 11.02
C CYS A 296 -17.81 -0.36 10.27
N SER A 297 -17.11 -0.98 9.32
CA SER A 297 -17.72 -1.99 8.45
C SER A 297 -18.02 -3.30 9.18
N PHE A 298 -17.04 -3.88 9.87
CA PHE A 298 -17.14 -5.18 10.54
C PHE A 298 -17.79 -6.27 9.66
N GLY A 299 -17.41 -6.35 8.37
CA GLY A 299 -18.03 -7.29 7.43
C GLY A 299 -19.48 -6.95 7.07
N GLY A 300 -19.87 -5.68 7.20
CA GLY A 300 -21.22 -5.16 6.96
C GLY A 300 -22.13 -5.15 8.20
N THR A 301 -21.61 -5.47 9.39
CA THR A 301 -22.40 -5.49 10.63
C THR A 301 -22.40 -4.17 11.37
N GLY A 302 -21.56 -3.19 11.03
CA GLY A 302 -21.58 -1.85 11.61
C GLY A 302 -22.09 -0.78 10.64
N VAL A 303 -22.61 0.31 11.19
CA VAL A 303 -23.13 1.47 10.45
C VAL A 303 -22.74 2.77 11.14
N THR A 304 -22.34 3.77 10.35
CA THR A 304 -22.00 5.11 10.84
C THR A 304 -23.26 5.95 11.07
N VAL A 305 -23.25 6.73 12.16
CA VAL A 305 -24.32 7.66 12.51
C VAL A 305 -23.74 9.03 12.86
N ASP A 306 -24.46 10.09 12.51
CA ASP A 306 -24.09 11.50 12.70
C ASP A 306 -24.72 12.14 13.94
N LYS A 307 -25.61 11.41 14.62
CA LYS A 307 -26.24 11.81 15.87
C LYS A 307 -25.71 10.97 17.02
N ASP A 308 -25.26 11.65 18.08
CA ASP A 308 -24.71 11.01 19.27
C ASP A 308 -25.67 9.93 19.80
N PRO A 309 -25.29 8.65 19.68
CA PRO A 309 -26.16 7.55 20.05
C PRO A 309 -26.32 7.41 21.57
N SER A 310 -25.44 8.03 22.37
CA SER A 310 -25.58 8.12 23.84
C SER A 310 -26.79 8.97 24.26
N MET A 311 -27.33 9.79 23.35
CA MET A 311 -28.50 10.66 23.57
C MET A 311 -29.84 9.96 23.28
N PHE A 312 -29.87 8.71 22.80
CA PHE A 312 -31.10 7.91 22.75
C PHE A 312 -31.42 7.38 24.15
N ILE A 313 -31.90 8.28 25.01
CA ILE A 313 -32.37 7.98 26.36
C ILE A 313 -33.66 7.16 26.23
N THR A 314 -33.56 5.84 26.41
CA THR A 314 -34.65 5.10 27.03
C THR A 314 -34.35 5.06 28.53
N THR A 315 -35.26 5.62 29.30
CA THR A 315 -35.23 5.84 30.74
C THR A 315 -34.34 4.87 31.53
N HIS A 316 -33.22 5.42 32.03
CA HIS A 316 -32.31 4.92 33.08
C HIS A 316 -31.00 4.23 32.70
N HIS A 317 -30.65 4.07 31.42
CA HIS A 317 -29.33 3.52 31.05
C HIS A 317 -28.64 4.40 30.01
N LYS A 318 -27.41 4.82 30.29
CA LYS A 318 -26.57 5.51 29.29
C LYS A 318 -26.06 4.46 28.32
N TYR A 319 -26.35 4.62 27.03
CA TYR A 319 -25.67 3.85 26.00
C TYR A 319 -24.19 4.21 26.03
N CYS A 320 -23.34 3.28 26.47
CA CYS A 320 -21.90 3.44 26.37
C CYS A 320 -21.49 3.21 24.92
N ILE A 321 -21.03 4.28 24.29
CA ILE A 321 -20.49 4.32 22.94
C ILE A 321 -19.28 5.25 23.00
#